data_AF-A0A9P6B7S0-F1
#
_entry.id   AF-A0A9P6B7S0-F1
#
_cell.length_a   1.000
_cell.length_b   1.000
_cell.length_c   1.000
_cell.angle_alpha   90.00
_cell.angle_beta   90.00
_cell.angle_gamma   90.00
#
_symmetry.space_group_name_H-M   'P 1'
#
loop_
_entity.id
_entity.type
_entity.pdbx_description
1 polymer ?
#
loop_
_entity_poly.entity_id
_entity_poly.type
_entity_poly.pdbx_seq_one_letter_code
_entity_poly.pdbx_strand_id
1 'polypeptide(L)' 'TLSPTQFKFAQSTLRTLRKQKDTVPLNLPVDYIALGIPHYPKIIRHPIDLSTVDKKFSASNP' A
#
# COMPACT_ATOMS: atom_id res chain seq x y z
N THR A 1 -2.43 19.96 3.52
CA THR A 1 -2.70 18.99 4.61
C THR A 1 -4.13 18.52 4.52
N LEU A 2 -4.41 17.24 4.74
CA LEU A 2 -5.79 16.71 4.75
C LEU A 2 -6.56 17.29 5.94
N SER A 3 -7.84 17.61 5.77
CA SER A 3 -8.70 17.92 6.91
C SER A 3 -8.89 16.67 7.80
N PRO A 4 -9.23 16.83 9.09
CA PRO A 4 -9.48 15.68 9.97
C PRO A 4 -10.54 14.70 9.41
N THR A 5 -11.56 15.22 8.73
CA THR A 5 -12.59 14.41 8.07
C THR A 5 -12.03 13.65 6.87
N GLN A 6 -11.23 14.31 6.02
CA GLN A 6 -10.58 13.66 4.88
C GLN A 6 -9.60 12.57 5.35
N PHE A 7 -8.85 12.82 6.42
CA PHE A 7 -7.95 11.84 7.01
C PHE A 7 -8.70 10.60 7.50
N LYS A 8 -9.78 10.78 8.27
CA LYS A 8 -10.61 9.65 8.75
C LYS A 8 -11.22 8.86 7.60
N PHE A 9 -11.69 9.54 6.56
CA PHE A 9 -12.25 8.90 5.36
C PHE A 9 -11.19 8.10 4.58
N ALA A 10 -10.00 8.66 4.37
CA ALA A 10 -8.91 7.94 3.73
C ALA A 10 -8.49 6.71 4.57
N GLN A 11 -8.44 6.85 5.89
CA GLN A 11 -8.13 5.74 6.79
C GLN A 11 -9.17 4.61 6.73
N SER A 12 -10.47 4.93 6.69
CA SER A 12 -11.52 3.90 6.54
C SER A 12 -11.45 3.24 5.17
N THR A 13 -11.18 4.01 4.13
CA THR A 13 -11.03 3.51 2.75
C THR A 13 -9.87 2.53 2.65
N LEU A 14 -8.70 2.84 3.23
CA LEU A 14 -7.54 1.94 3.27
C LEU A 14 -7.86 0.62 3.98
N ARG A 15 -8.60 0.68 5.10
CA ARG A 15 -9.03 -0.52 5.83
C ARG A 15 -10.00 -1.39 5.03
N THR A 16 -10.92 -0.77 4.29
CA THR A 16 -11.86 -1.49 3.41
C THR A 16 -11.12 -2.13 2.25
N LEU A 17 -10.21 -1.39 1.61
CA LEU A 17 -9.43 -1.86 0.47
C LEU A 17 -8.65 -3.14 0.82
N ARG A 18 -7.94 -3.18 1.95
CA ARG A 18 -7.17 -4.36 2.39
C ARG A 18 -8.00 -5.64 2.60
N LYS A 19 -9.31 -5.52 2.82
CA LYS A 19 -10.23 -6.64 3.03
C LYS A 19 -10.77 -7.22 1.72
N GLN A 20 -10.58 -6.54 0.59
CA GLN A 20 -11.05 -7.03 -0.69
C GLN A 20 -10.22 -8.25 -1.12
N LYS A 21 -10.87 -9.24 -1.73
CA LYS A 21 -10.19 -10.47 -2.18
C LYS A 21 -9.15 -10.16 -3.26
N ASP A 22 -9.47 -9.21 -4.14
CA ASP A 22 -8.62 -8.85 -5.28
C ASP A 22 -7.36 -8.07 -4.88
N THR A 23 -7.29 -7.56 -3.64
CA THR A 23 -6.14 -6.79 -3.14
C THR A 23 -5.12 -7.64 -2.40
N VAL A 24 -5.34 -8.95 -2.28
CA VAL A 24 -4.40 -9.86 -1.60
C VAL A 24 -2.96 -9.71 -2.12
N PRO A 25 -2.69 -9.63 -3.43
CA PRO A 25 -1.33 -9.43 -3.94
C PRO A 25 -0.70 -8.07 -3.59
N LEU A 26 -1.52 -7.09 -3.20
CA LEU A 26 -1.10 -5.73 -2.88
C LEU A 26 -0.91 -5.53 -1.36
N ASN A 27 -1.22 -6.53 -0.53
CA ASN A 27 -1.15 -6.38 0.92
C ASN A 27 0.28 -6.29 1.45
N LEU A 28 1.26 -6.79 0.70
CA LEU A 28 2.68 -6.83 1.04
C LEU A 28 3.52 -6.39 -0.17
N PRO A 29 4.79 -5.99 0.04
CA PRO A 29 5.71 -5.74 -1.05
C PRO A 29 5.81 -6.96 -1.98
N VAL A 30 5.96 -6.69 -3.29
CA VAL A 30 6.18 -7.76 -4.28
C VAL A 30 7.49 -8.49 -3.98
N ASP A 31 7.40 -9.77 -3.65
CA ASP A 31 8.55 -10.65 -3.54
C ASP A 31 8.97 -11.15 -4.93
N TYR A 32 9.76 -10.32 -5.60
CA TYR A 32 10.21 -10.60 -6.96
C TYR A 32 11.20 -11.77 -7.06
N ILE A 33 11.77 -12.21 -5.94
CA ILE A 33 12.65 -13.39 -5.88
C ILE A 33 11.76 -14.65 -5.87
N ALA A 34 10.79 -14.71 -4.95
CA ALA A 34 9.86 -15.84 -4.87
C ALA A 34 9.01 -16.00 -6.13
N LEU A 35 8.69 -14.89 -6.81
CA LEU A 35 7.94 -14.89 -8.06
C LEU A 35 8.79 -15.14 -9.31
N GLY A 36 10.13 -15.25 -9.19
CA GLY A 36 11.01 -15.51 -10.33
C GLY A 36 11.08 -14.38 -11.35
N ILE A 37 10.87 -13.12 -10.93
CA ILE A 37 10.86 -11.92 -11.79
C ILE A 37 12.02 -10.97 -11.43
N PRO A 38 13.28 -11.35 -11.69
CA PRO A 38 14.47 -10.61 -11.23
C PRO A 38 14.62 -9.21 -11.84
N HIS A 39 13.92 -8.92 -12.94
CA HIS A 39 13.92 -7.60 -13.58
C HIS A 39 12.98 -6.59 -12.91
N TYR A 40 12.14 -7.03 -11.97
CA TYR A 40 11.17 -6.19 -11.28
C TYR A 40 11.74 -4.88 -10.73
N PRO A 41 12.85 -4.84 -9.95
CA PRO A 41 13.39 -3.58 -9.43
C PRO A 41 13.99 -2.67 -10.51
N LYS A 42 14.31 -3.19 -11.70
CA LYS A 42 14.82 -2.39 -12.82
C LYS A 42 13.69 -1.67 -13.56
N ILE A 43 12.51 -2.30 -13.62
CA ILE A 43 11.33 -1.79 -14.34
C ILE A 43 10.47 -0.95 -13.39
N ILE A 44 10.17 -1.46 -12.21
CA ILE A 44 9.36 -0.82 -11.18
C ILE A 44 10.27 -0.06 -10.22
N ARG A 45 10.58 1.20 -10.57
CA ARG A 45 11.50 2.07 -9.82
C ARG A 45 11.04 2.46 -8.42
N HIS A 46 9.72 2.49 -8.20
CA HIS A 46 9.11 2.90 -6.94
C HIS A 46 8.06 1.86 -6.51
N PRO A 47 8.50 0.70 -6.00
CA PRO A 47 7.57 -0.33 -5.55
C PRO A 47 6.69 0.21 -4.41
N ILE A 48 5.42 -0.20 -4.41
CA ILE A 48 4.44 0.18 -3.40
C ILE A 48 3.50 -0.98 -3.11
N ASP A 49 3.00 -1.03 -1.88
CA ASP A 49 2.03 -1.99 -1.38
C ASP A 49 1.19 -1.33 -0.27
N LEU A 50 0.05 -1.95 0.07
CA LEU A 50 -0.90 -1.42 1.05
C LEU A 50 -0.31 -1.38 2.46
N SER A 51 0.63 -2.25 2.84
CA SER A 51 1.29 -2.15 4.14
C SER A 51 2.22 -0.94 4.20
N THR A 52 2.92 -0.62 3.12
CA THR A 52 3.75 0.60 3.02
C THR A 52 2.90 1.86 3.01
N VAL A 53 1.77 1.86 2.29
CA VAL A 53 0.83 2.99 2.32
C VAL A 53 0.29 3.22 3.73
N ASP A 54 -0.12 2.17 4.44
CA ASP A 54 -0.67 2.26 5.79
C ASP A 54 0.35 2.80 6.81
N LYS A 55 1.61 2.33 6.73
CA LYS A 55 2.72 2.86 7.54
C LYS A 55 2.95 4.35 7.29
N LYS A 56 3.02 4.76 6.02
CA LYS A 56 3.20 6.18 5.66
C LYS A 56 2.03 7.03 6.11
N PHE A 57 0.80 6.55 5.89
CA PHE A 57 -0.42 7.24 6.24
C PHE A 57 -0.55 7.45 7.76
N SER A 58 -0.22 6.43 8.54
CA SER A 58 -0.20 6.49 10.00
C SER A 58 0.89 7.41 10.55
N ALA A 59 2.06 7.47 9.90
CA ALA A 59 3.12 8.41 10.26
C ALA A 59 2.79 9.86 9.88
N SER A 60 1.93 10.05 8.87
CA SER A 60 1.43 11.36 8.43
C SER A 60 0.16 11.81 9.17
N ASN A 61 -0.13 11.23 10.34
CA ASN A 61 -1.24 11.66 11.19
C ASN A 61 -1.14 13.19 11.38
N PRO A 62 -2.21 13.97 11.11
CA PRO A 62 -2.18 15.42 11.28
C PRO A 62 -1.90 15.83 12.72
#